data_AF-M9M3E6-F1
#
_entry.id   AF-M9M3E6-F1
#
_cell.length_a   1.000
_cell.length_b   1.000
_cell.length_c   1.000
_cell.angle_alpha   90.00
_cell.angle_beta   90.00
_cell.angle_gamma   90.00
#
_symmetry.space_group_name_H-M   'P 1'
#
loop_
_entity.id
_entity.type
_entity.pdbx_description
1 polymer ?
#
loop_
_entity_poly.entity_id
_entity_poly.type
_entity_poly.pdbx_seq_one_letter_code
_entity_poly.pdbx_strand_id
1 'polypeptide(L)'
;MVTMFAYLKGAGASAFVATVCYFLLFISTVDWSRTNTMRTDDLGIIFTTVYSYIGCILGWLLLKLLTKLNIKNIWVSLISYAILGFIFALIISSIYGPLLIGAILFTVAGSVSFYLAQKIHSIVLSWTMVLIGPIAAYITFYYFSYL
;
A
#
# COMPACT_ATOMS: atom_id res chain seq x y z
N MET A 1 2.44 8.13 -21.68
CA MET A 1 2.78 6.74 -21.30
C MET A 1 3.63 6.68 -20.03
N VAL A 2 4.70 7.49 -19.92
CA VAL A 2 5.61 7.55 -18.74
C VAL A 2 4.89 7.85 -17.41
N THR A 3 3.86 8.70 -17.43
CA THR A 3 3.12 9.14 -16.23
C THR A 3 2.19 8.08 -15.63
N MET A 4 1.54 7.26 -16.47
CA MET A 4 0.69 6.14 -16.02
C MET A 4 1.55 4.98 -15.52
N PHE A 5 2.68 4.71 -16.17
CA PHE A 5 3.58 3.65 -15.76
C PHE A 5 4.23 3.94 -14.40
N ALA A 6 4.63 5.19 -14.15
CA ALA A 6 5.12 5.63 -12.84
C ALA A 6 4.08 5.43 -11.73
N TYR A 7 2.81 5.74 -12.00
CA TYR A 7 1.72 5.48 -11.07
C TYR A 7 1.56 3.98 -10.78
N LEU A 8 1.42 3.14 -11.82
CA LEU A 8 1.20 1.71 -11.67
C LEU A 8 2.33 1.02 -10.89
N LYS A 9 3.57 1.43 -11.17
CA LYS A 9 4.76 0.91 -10.49
C LYS A 9 4.77 1.28 -9.00
N GLY A 10 4.47 2.53 -8.68
CA GLY A 10 4.36 2.98 -7.30
C GLY A 10 3.19 2.31 -6.58
N ALA A 11 2.05 2.16 -7.26
CA ALA A 11 0.87 1.52 -6.72
C ALA A 11 1.10 0.05 -6.43
N GLY A 12 1.76 -0.68 -7.33
CA GLY A 12 2.09 -2.10 -7.12
C GLY A 12 3.08 -2.30 -5.95
N ALA A 13 4.10 -1.44 -5.82
CA ALA A 13 5.03 -1.51 -4.69
C ALA A 13 4.35 -1.18 -3.35
N SER A 14 3.51 -0.13 -3.32
CA SER A 14 2.73 0.25 -2.15
C SER A 14 1.75 -0.86 -1.74
N ALA A 15 1.02 -1.42 -2.70
CA ALA A 15 0.10 -2.53 -2.48
C ALA A 15 0.84 -3.75 -1.93
N PHE A 16 1.98 -4.13 -2.50
CA PHE A 16 2.78 -5.25 -2.01
C PHE A 16 3.19 -5.07 -0.53
N VAL A 17 3.73 -3.91 -0.17
CA VAL A 17 4.14 -3.63 1.21
C VAL A 17 2.93 -3.64 2.14
N ALA A 18 1.82 -3.04 1.74
CA ALA A 18 0.58 -3.05 2.52
C ALA A 18 0.06 -4.48 2.73
N THR A 19 0.08 -5.33 1.70
CA THR A 19 -0.35 -6.73 1.78
C THR A 19 0.56 -7.56 2.69
N VAL A 20 1.88 -7.39 2.59
CA VAL A 20 2.84 -8.08 3.47
C VAL A 20 2.65 -7.66 4.93
N CYS A 21 2.52 -6.36 5.20
CA CYS A 21 2.25 -5.85 6.54
C CYS A 21 0.91 -6.37 7.09
N TYR A 22 -0.14 -6.38 6.27
CA TYR A 22 -1.44 -6.93 6.65
C TYR A 22 -1.34 -8.42 7.01
N PHE A 23 -0.69 -9.20 6.15
CA PHE A 23 -0.48 -10.63 6.38
C PHE A 23 0.26 -10.89 7.70
N LEU A 24 1.36 -10.18 7.97
CA LEU A 24 2.14 -10.34 9.20
C LEU A 24 1.35 -9.97 10.47
N LEU A 25 0.52 -8.93 10.41
CA LEU A 25 -0.30 -8.52 11.55
C LEU A 25 -1.42 -9.52 11.83
N PHE A 26 -2.13 -9.97 10.80
CA PHE A 26 -3.32 -10.80 10.96
C PHE A 26 -3.02 -12.29 11.09
N ILE A 27 -1.92 -12.82 10.52
CA ILE A 27 -1.61 -14.25 10.67
C ILE A 27 -1.45 -14.70 12.13
N SER A 28 -1.05 -13.77 13.01
CA SER A 28 -0.91 -14.02 14.45
C SER A 28 -2.24 -14.03 15.21
N THR A 29 -3.31 -13.49 14.62
CA THR A 29 -4.64 -13.39 15.24
C THR A 29 -5.66 -14.36 14.65
N VAL A 30 -5.29 -15.11 13.60
CA VAL A 30 -6.17 -16.10 12.98
C VAL A 30 -6.35 -17.29 13.92
N ASP A 31 -7.57 -17.49 14.38
CA ASP A 31 -7.98 -18.71 15.07
C ASP A 31 -8.26 -19.80 14.03
N TRP A 32 -7.31 -20.72 13.88
CA TRP A 32 -7.28 -21.79 12.88
C TRP A 32 -8.39 -22.85 13.06
N SER A 33 -9.13 -22.78 14.16
CA SER A 33 -10.16 -23.76 14.53
C SER A 33 -11.52 -23.57 13.82
N ARG A 34 -11.75 -22.46 13.11
CA ARG A 34 -13.01 -22.15 12.41
C ARG A 34 -12.83 -22.06 10.90
N THR A 35 -13.23 -23.11 10.17
CA THR A 35 -12.90 -23.34 8.76
C THR A 35 -14.01 -23.05 7.73
N ASN A 36 -15.18 -22.47 8.08
CA ASN A 36 -16.33 -22.53 7.14
C ASN A 36 -17.26 -21.32 7.05
N THR A 37 -16.83 -20.12 7.41
CA THR A 37 -17.63 -18.90 7.14
C THR A 37 -16.71 -17.83 6.62
N MET A 38 -17.02 -17.26 5.43
CA MET A 38 -16.39 -16.06 4.87
C MET A 38 -16.02 -15.13 6.02
N ARG A 39 -14.72 -15.06 6.32
CA ARG A 39 -14.26 -14.34 7.50
C ARG A 39 -14.53 -12.87 7.23
N THR A 40 -15.03 -12.15 8.22
CA THR A 40 -15.09 -10.68 8.19
C THR A 40 -13.75 -10.03 7.83
N ASP A 41 -12.65 -10.78 7.97
CA ASP A 41 -11.29 -10.44 7.57
C ASP A 41 -11.11 -10.32 6.04
N ASP A 42 -11.87 -11.06 5.22
CA ASP A 42 -11.81 -11.00 3.75
C ASP A 42 -12.21 -9.63 3.20
N LEU A 43 -13.21 -9.00 3.84
CA LEU A 43 -13.59 -7.62 3.51
C LEU A 43 -12.46 -6.64 3.86
N GLY A 44 -11.72 -6.88 4.95
CA GLY A 44 -10.57 -6.06 5.35
C GLY A 44 -9.48 -6.00 4.28
N ILE A 45 -9.20 -7.12 3.60
CA ILE A 45 -8.22 -7.19 2.51
C ILE A 45 -8.70 -6.39 1.30
N ILE A 46 -9.96 -6.57 0.91
CA ILE A 46 -10.54 -5.85 -0.24
C ILE A 46 -10.53 -4.35 0.04
N PHE A 47 -10.96 -3.92 1.23
CA PHE A 47 -10.95 -2.51 1.62
C PHE A 47 -9.52 -1.95 1.67
N THR A 48 -8.57 -2.61 2.34
CA THR A 48 -7.17 -2.14 2.39
C THR A 48 -6.55 -2.00 1.00
N THR A 49 -6.89 -2.89 0.07
CA THR A 49 -6.45 -2.82 -1.32
C THR A 49 -7.05 -1.60 -2.03
N VAL A 50 -8.38 -1.39 -1.94
CA VAL A 50 -9.07 -0.24 -2.55
C VAL A 50 -8.56 1.09 -1.99
N TYR A 51 -8.45 1.21 -0.66
CA TYR A 51 -7.91 2.41 -0.02
C TYR A 51 -6.43 2.64 -0.35
N SER A 52 -5.63 1.58 -0.51
CA SER A 52 -4.24 1.73 -0.99
C SER A 52 -4.20 2.35 -2.39
N TYR A 53 -5.08 1.94 -3.31
CA TYR A 53 -5.17 2.57 -4.64
C TYR A 53 -5.55 4.06 -4.57
N ILE A 54 -6.51 4.42 -3.70
CA ILE A 54 -6.88 5.82 -3.44
C ILE A 54 -5.69 6.60 -2.88
N GLY A 55 -4.99 6.05 -1.88
CA GLY A 55 -3.77 6.64 -1.33
C GLY A 55 -2.67 6.81 -2.37
N CYS A 56 -2.55 5.89 -3.33
CA CYS A 56 -1.61 6.00 -4.43
C CYS A 56 -1.95 7.16 -5.39
N ILE A 57 -3.22 7.52 -5.55
CA ILE A 57 -3.62 8.71 -6.32
C ILE A 57 -3.08 9.97 -5.62
N LEU A 58 -3.23 10.06 -4.30
CA LEU A 58 -2.65 11.15 -3.50
C LEU A 58 -1.12 11.16 -3.59
N GLY A 59 -0.47 9.99 -3.51
CA GLY A 59 0.97 9.85 -3.69
C GLY A 59 1.45 10.35 -5.05
N TRP A 60 0.71 10.04 -6.12
CA TRP A 60 1.01 10.54 -7.46
C TRP A 60 0.80 12.04 -7.62
N LEU A 61 -0.24 12.60 -6.99
CA LEU A 61 -0.42 14.06 -6.93
C LEU A 61 0.75 14.73 -6.21
N LEU A 62 1.20 14.16 -5.08
CA LEU A 62 2.38 14.63 -4.36
C LEU A 62 3.64 14.52 -5.22
N LEU A 63 3.83 13.42 -5.96
CA LEU A 63 4.94 13.26 -6.89
C LEU A 63 4.98 14.37 -7.94
N LYS A 64 3.82 14.66 -8.55
CA LYS A 64 3.69 15.75 -9.53
C LYS A 64 4.02 17.10 -8.91
N LEU A 65 3.57 17.35 -7.69
CA LEU A 65 3.84 18.59 -6.98
C LEU A 65 5.33 18.76 -6.65
N LEU A 66 5.98 17.73 -6.10
CA LEU A 66 7.42 17.71 -5.82
C LEU A 66 8.26 17.91 -7.09
N THR A 67 7.84 17.27 -8.19
CA THR A 67 8.51 17.41 -9.50
C THR A 67 8.33 18.83 -10.05
N LYS A 68 7.13 19.40 -9.94
CA LYS A 68 6.84 20.79 -10.37
C LYS A 68 7.65 21.81 -9.56
N LEU A 69 7.85 21.56 -8.27
CA LEU A 69 8.66 22.40 -7.39
C LEU A 69 10.18 22.14 -7.50
N ASN A 70 10.62 21.25 -8.39
CA ASN A 70 12.03 20.86 -8.58
C ASN A 70 12.74 20.42 -7.28
N ILE A 71 12.02 19.81 -6.35
CA ILE A 71 12.60 19.34 -5.08
C ILE A 71 13.42 18.08 -5.38
N LYS A 72 14.76 18.22 -5.38
CA LYS A 72 15.70 17.11 -5.60
C LYS A 72 16.12 16.40 -4.31
N ASN A 73 15.85 16.99 -3.14
CA ASN A 73 16.25 16.41 -1.86
C ASN A 73 15.41 15.16 -1.54
N ILE A 74 16.08 14.01 -1.43
CA ILE A 74 15.48 12.70 -1.13
C ILE A 74 14.84 12.70 0.25
N TRP A 75 15.47 13.31 1.26
CA TRP A 75 14.96 13.33 2.63
C TRP A 75 13.66 14.12 2.73
N VAL A 76 13.59 15.29 2.07
CA VAL A 76 12.36 16.10 2.02
C VAL A 76 11.24 15.33 1.33
N SER A 77 11.56 14.60 0.25
CA SER A 77 10.58 13.75 -0.43
C SER A 77 10.08 12.63 0.49
N LEU A 78 10.99 11.89 1.14
CA LEU A 78 10.65 10.81 2.07
C LEU A 78 9.75 11.30 3.21
N ILE A 79 10.12 12.43 3.84
CA ILE A 79 9.33 13.04 4.92
C ILE A 79 7.94 13.43 4.40
N SER A 80 7.86 14.00 3.20
CA SER A 80 6.56 14.39 2.60
C SER A 80 5.66 13.17 2.36
N TYR A 81 6.21 12.06 1.87
CA TYR A 81 5.46 10.82 1.69
C TYR A 81 5.09 10.15 3.02
N ALA A 82 5.96 10.21 4.03
CA ALA A 82 5.64 9.72 5.37
C ALA A 82 4.49 10.53 6.01
N ILE A 83 4.53 11.87 5.90
CA ILE A 83 3.44 12.75 6.34
C ILE A 83 2.15 12.43 5.58
N LEU A 84 2.22 12.22 4.27
CA LEU A 84 1.05 11.84 3.47
C LEU A 84 0.45 10.50 3.96
N GLY A 85 1.29 9.50 4.19
CA GLY A 85 0.87 8.19 4.70
C GLY A 85 0.25 8.29 6.09
N PHE A 86 0.79 9.15 6.95
CA PHE A 86 0.26 9.41 8.28
C PHE A 86 -1.10 10.11 8.25
N ILE A 87 -1.27 11.17 7.44
CA ILE A 87 -2.56 11.84 7.25
C ILE A 87 -3.59 10.86 6.71
N PHE A 88 -3.20 10.03 5.75
CA PHE A 88 -4.09 9.01 5.19
C PHE A 88 -4.47 7.94 6.22
N ALA A 89 -3.54 7.55 7.10
CA ALA A 89 -3.81 6.66 8.23
C ALA A 89 -4.88 7.22 9.16
N LEU A 90 -4.78 8.52 9.50
CA LEU A 90 -5.76 9.18 10.36
C LEU A 90 -7.16 9.15 9.73
N ILE A 91 -7.26 9.44 8.43
CA ILE A 91 -8.53 9.36 7.69
C ILE A 91 -9.11 7.94 7.76
N ILE A 92 -8.31 6.91 7.44
CA ILE A 92 -8.76 5.51 7.51
C ILE A 92 -9.18 5.15 8.93
N SER A 93 -8.37 5.48 9.94
CA SER A 93 -8.66 5.15 11.33
C SER A 93 -9.94 5.79 11.87
N SER A 94 -10.31 6.99 11.39
CA SER A 94 -11.58 7.63 11.76
C SER A 94 -12.80 6.91 11.20
N ILE A 95 -12.65 6.15 10.11
CA ILE A 95 -13.71 5.34 9.50
C ILE A 95 -13.76 3.94 10.13
N TYR A 96 -12.60 3.36 10.48
CA TYR A 96 -12.46 1.93 10.82
C TYR A 96 -12.16 1.62 12.31
N GLY A 97 -12.03 2.62 13.18
CA GLY A 97 -11.85 2.41 14.62
C GLY A 97 -10.42 2.02 15.04
N PRO A 98 -10.23 1.25 16.14
CA PRO A 98 -8.99 1.19 16.92
C PRO A 98 -7.80 0.45 16.28
N LEU A 99 -7.89 0.03 15.02
CA LEU A 99 -6.78 -0.52 14.23
C LEU A 99 -5.74 0.53 13.82
N LEU A 100 -5.59 1.60 14.62
CA LEU A 100 -4.87 2.82 14.30
C LEU A 100 -3.35 2.60 14.16
N ILE A 101 -2.78 1.66 14.92
CA ILE A 101 -1.34 1.33 14.83
C ILE A 101 -1.03 0.54 13.56
N GLY A 102 -1.84 -0.48 13.24
CA GLY A 102 -1.75 -1.21 11.98
C GLY A 102 -1.94 -0.26 10.81
N ALA A 103 -3.09 0.44 10.81
CA ALA A 103 -3.31 1.81 10.34
C ALA A 103 -2.11 2.50 9.68
N ILE A 104 -1.36 3.13 10.58
CA ILE A 104 -0.22 3.97 10.30
C ILE A 104 0.91 3.17 9.67
N LEU A 105 1.19 1.96 10.15
CA LEU A 105 2.29 1.16 9.63
C LEU A 105 2.12 0.86 8.14
N PHE A 106 0.95 0.36 7.71
CA PHE A 106 0.76 0.00 6.30
C PHE A 106 0.67 1.23 5.39
N THR A 107 0.02 2.32 5.81
CA THR A 107 -0.10 3.50 4.95
C THR A 107 1.21 4.27 4.82
N VAL A 108 2.00 4.38 5.90
CA VAL A 108 3.31 5.05 5.87
C VAL A 108 4.33 4.20 5.12
N ALA A 109 4.38 2.89 5.37
CA ALA A 109 5.28 2.01 4.63
C ALA A 109 4.89 1.94 3.14
N GLY A 110 3.59 1.91 2.83
CA GLY A 110 3.06 1.98 1.48
C GLY A 110 3.40 3.28 0.77
N SER A 111 3.24 4.43 1.43
CA SER A 111 3.56 5.73 0.81
C SER A 111 5.07 5.91 0.57
N VAL A 112 5.91 5.47 1.50
CA VAL A 112 7.37 5.51 1.34
C VAL A 112 7.83 4.57 0.22
N SER A 113 7.30 3.35 0.17
CA SER A 113 7.61 2.40 -0.89
C SER A 113 7.14 2.88 -2.27
N PHE A 114 6.01 3.58 -2.36
CA PHE A 114 5.58 4.26 -3.60
C PHE A 114 6.66 5.20 -4.12
N TYR A 115 7.25 6.03 -3.25
CA TYR A 115 8.33 6.96 -3.62
C TYR A 115 9.61 6.23 -4.04
N LEU A 116 10.04 5.25 -3.23
CA LEU A 116 11.25 4.47 -3.51
C LEU A 116 11.14 3.71 -4.84
N ALA A 117 9.95 3.19 -5.15
CA ALA A 117 9.69 2.56 -6.44
C ALA A 117 10.00 3.51 -7.60
N GLN A 118 9.75 4.82 -7.49
CA GLN A 118 10.07 5.77 -8.56
C GLN A 118 11.57 5.87 -8.88
N LYS A 119 12.45 5.50 -7.95
CA LYS A 119 13.92 5.52 -8.14
C LYS A 119 14.46 4.34 -8.95
N ILE A 120 13.66 3.30 -9.17
CA ILE A 120 14.08 2.12 -9.96
C ILE A 120 14.11 2.50 -11.45
N HIS A 121 15.28 2.52 -12.10
CA HIS A 121 15.36 2.85 -13.52
C HIS A 121 15.26 1.63 -14.45
N SER A 122 15.47 0.42 -13.93
CA SER A 122 15.35 -0.82 -14.71
C SER A 122 13.91 -1.07 -15.14
N ILE A 123 13.70 -1.30 -16.44
CA ILE A 123 12.38 -1.60 -17.01
C ILE A 123 11.82 -2.91 -16.46
N VAL A 124 12.67 -3.94 -16.33
CA VAL A 124 12.28 -5.27 -15.85
C VAL A 124 11.81 -5.18 -14.40
N LEU A 125 12.60 -4.54 -13.53
CA LEU A 125 12.22 -4.34 -12.12
C LEU A 125 10.97 -3.46 -11.96
N SER A 126 10.74 -2.54 -12.90
CA SER A 126 9.53 -1.71 -12.86
C SER A 126 8.28 -2.53 -13.18
N TRP A 127 8.34 -3.42 -14.17
CA TRP A 127 7.24 -4.32 -14.50
C TRP A 127 6.96 -5.34 -13.41
N THR A 128 8.00 -5.89 -12.77
CA THR A 128 7.80 -6.79 -11.61
C THR A 128 7.07 -6.06 -10.48
N MET A 129 7.42 -4.81 -10.20
CA MET A 129 6.76 -4.01 -9.15
C MET A 129 5.28 -3.72 -9.46
N VAL A 130 4.93 -3.52 -10.73
CA VAL A 130 3.52 -3.35 -11.14
C VAL A 130 2.70 -4.60 -10.82
N LEU A 131 3.26 -5.79 -11.08
CA LEU A 131 2.54 -7.06 -10.96
C LEU A 131 2.56 -7.65 -9.55
N ILE A 132 3.61 -7.38 -8.77
CA ILE A 132 3.80 -8.04 -7.46
C ILE A 132 2.73 -7.64 -6.44
N GLY A 133 2.23 -6.41 -6.48
CA GLY A 133 1.13 -5.95 -5.62
C GLY A 133 -0.17 -6.73 -5.84
N PRO A 134 -0.74 -6.73 -7.06
CA PRO A 134 -1.94 -7.51 -7.37
C PRO A 134 -1.79 -9.01 -7.12
N ILE A 135 -0.63 -9.58 -7.46
CA ILE A 135 -0.34 -11.01 -7.22
C ILE A 135 -0.33 -11.31 -5.72
N ALA A 136 0.36 -10.49 -4.92
CA ALA A 136 0.38 -10.67 -3.46
C ALA A 136 -1.03 -10.52 -2.86
N ALA A 137 -1.79 -9.50 -3.26
CA ALA A 137 -3.15 -9.29 -2.80
C ALA A 137 -4.05 -10.50 -3.13
N TYR A 138 -3.93 -11.07 -4.34
CA TYR A 138 -4.68 -12.26 -4.74
C TYR A 138 -4.29 -13.49 -3.91
N ILE A 139 -2.99 -13.75 -3.72
CA ILE A 139 -2.50 -14.88 -2.91
C ILE A 139 -3.00 -14.75 -1.47
N THR A 140 -2.89 -13.55 -0.89
CA THR A 140 -3.35 -13.28 0.47
C THR A 140 -4.85 -13.45 0.60
N PHE A 141 -5.63 -12.93 -0.36
CA PHE A 141 -7.08 -13.14 -0.40
C PHE A 141 -7.43 -14.64 -0.48
N TYR A 142 -6.81 -15.37 -1.41
CA TYR A 142 -7.04 -16.81 -1.55
C TYR A 142 -6.73 -17.57 -0.25
N TYR A 143 -5.64 -17.20 0.42
CA TYR A 143 -5.24 -17.79 1.68
C TYR A 143 -6.27 -17.55 2.80
N PHE A 144 -6.72 -16.32 3.00
CA PHE A 144 -7.67 -16.02 4.09
C PHE A 144 -9.11 -16.52 3.81
N SER A 145 -9.49 -16.61 2.53
CA SER A 145 -10.83 -17.04 2.13
C SER A 145 -10.99 -18.57 2.04
N TYR A 146 -9.93 -19.33 1.73
CA TYR A 146 -10.03 -20.75 1.39
C TYR A 146 -9.13 -21.70 2.21
N LEU A 147 -8.15 -21.19 2.98
CA LEU A 147 -7.26 -21.99 3.84
C LEU A 147 -7.48 -21.66 5.33
#